data_AF-A0A2R5FJ15-F1
#
_entry.id   AF-A0A2R5FJ15-F1
#
_cell.length_a   1.000
_cell.length_b   1.000
_cell.length_c   1.000
_cell.angle_alpha   90.00
_cell.angle_beta   90.00
_cell.angle_gamma   90.00
#
_symmetry.space_group_name_H-M   'P 1'
#
loop_
_entity.id
_entity.type
_entity.pdbx_description
1 polymer ?
#
loop_
_entity_poly.entity_id
_entity_poly.type
_entity_poly.pdbx_seq_one_letter_code
_entity_poly.pdbx_strand_id
1 'polypeptide(L)'
;MKLMLKDYFNPNQARIFTVLILTGILSVASDLTFIKGATGATPNLSLETSNKVLNDKQNWIYHTNSNERSLRLASANTPSNNRSNKLPASVKNAVLQAASKRLQQPISQLRIIEFQQQTWKDGCLELANADEFCTQALVPGWRVVVGINEQTLVYHTNQTGSALRLNEKASSTPLTPVQIPVSQLPPPLDQYVVFREISGGGITGRTYETVLLKDGQLIRVRIGDANDSERSVRRVSVQQVQQFVRSLERSKFSKFKNLSYPAPSGSADFITYTLTSLEGTVQYNDISRNNLPKNLQAAVKAWNDLIASAKS
;
A
#
# COMPACT_ATOMS: atom_id res chain seq x y z
N MET A 1 -90.34 -16.09 11.26
CA MET A 1 -89.33 -15.92 12.33
C MET A 1 -88.68 -14.55 12.11
N LYS A 2 -89.29 -13.46 12.61
CA LYS A 2 -88.78 -12.62 13.73
C LYS A 2 -87.27 -12.34 13.59
N LEU A 3 -86.90 -11.19 13.01
CA LEU A 3 -86.54 -9.92 13.70
C LEU A 3 -85.17 -9.99 14.39
N MET A 4 -84.20 -9.17 13.96
CA MET A 4 -83.88 -7.90 14.63
C MET A 4 -82.82 -7.13 13.82
N LEU A 5 -83.04 -5.82 13.79
CA LEU A 5 -82.34 -4.72 13.12
C LEU A 5 -81.86 -3.77 14.24
N LYS A 6 -81.04 -2.77 13.88
CA LYS A 6 -80.84 -1.47 14.57
C LYS A 6 -79.89 -1.46 15.78
N ASP A 7 -79.08 -0.42 16.04
CA ASP A 7 -79.19 1.04 15.80
C ASP A 7 -77.82 1.67 15.40
N TYR A 8 -77.65 2.75 14.62
CA TYR A 8 -78.22 4.11 14.49
C TYR A 8 -77.41 5.23 15.22
N PHE A 9 -76.79 6.09 14.39
CA PHE A 9 -76.64 7.57 14.44
C PHE A 9 -76.10 8.37 15.66
N ASN A 10 -75.05 9.16 15.35
CA ASN A 10 -74.74 10.60 15.61
C ASN A 10 -75.76 11.43 16.46
N PRO A 11 -75.34 12.47 17.23
CA PRO A 11 -75.45 13.83 16.65
C PRO A 11 -74.57 14.99 17.25
N ASN A 12 -74.53 16.09 16.48
CA ASN A 12 -74.38 17.52 16.87
C ASN A 12 -72.98 18.04 17.26
N GLN A 13 -72.47 19.18 16.74
CA GLN A 13 -73.14 20.44 16.42
C GLN A 13 -72.52 21.19 15.21
N ALA A 14 -73.41 21.83 14.46
CA ALA A 14 -73.17 22.88 13.46
C ALA A 14 -72.73 24.22 14.15
N ARG A 15 -72.10 25.21 13.51
CA ARG A 15 -72.65 26.07 12.45
C ARG A 15 -71.64 27.14 11.95
N ILE A 16 -71.50 27.25 10.61
CA ILE A 16 -71.57 28.44 9.67
C ILE A 16 -70.61 29.65 9.91
N PHE A 17 -70.01 30.43 8.99
CA PHE A 17 -70.26 30.95 7.61
C PHE A 17 -68.90 31.24 6.88
N THR A 18 -68.68 30.81 5.62
CA THR A 18 -68.86 31.51 4.31
C THR A 18 -67.73 32.54 4.02
N VAL A 19 -66.97 32.56 2.90
CA VAL A 19 -67.30 32.97 1.50
C VAL A 19 -66.01 32.88 0.63
N LEU A 20 -66.08 32.22 -0.56
CA LEU A 20 -65.58 32.58 -1.93
C LEU A 20 -64.14 33.18 -2.12
N ILE A 21 -63.28 32.80 -3.09
CA ILE A 21 -63.37 32.98 -4.56
C ILE A 21 -62.19 32.26 -5.28
N LEU A 22 -62.49 31.59 -6.41
CA LEU A 22 -61.74 31.31 -7.66
C LEU A 22 -60.21 30.98 -7.70
N THR A 23 -59.95 29.82 -8.33
CA THR A 23 -59.00 29.52 -9.45
C THR A 23 -57.56 30.01 -9.41
N GLY A 24 -56.63 29.08 -9.67
CA GLY A 24 -55.35 29.40 -10.31
C GLY A 24 -54.26 28.36 -10.04
N ILE A 25 -53.52 27.99 -11.08
CA ILE A 25 -52.63 26.83 -11.18
C ILE A 25 -51.14 27.27 -11.10
N LEU A 26 -50.28 26.38 -10.57
CA LEU A 26 -48.81 26.27 -10.65
C LEU A 26 -47.90 27.47 -10.25
N SER A 27 -46.93 27.22 -9.37
CA SER A 27 -45.49 27.22 -9.75
C SER A 27 -44.57 26.97 -8.53
N VAL A 28 -43.56 26.16 -8.77
CA VAL A 28 -42.39 25.86 -7.93
C VAL A 28 -41.38 27.03 -7.91
N ALA A 29 -40.79 27.29 -6.73
CA ALA A 29 -39.40 27.78 -6.50
C ALA A 29 -39.24 27.99 -4.97
N SER A 30 -38.62 27.06 -4.24
CA SER A 30 -37.20 27.10 -3.82
C SER A 30 -36.82 28.37 -3.05
N ASP A 31 -37.05 28.35 -1.73
CA ASP A 31 -36.53 29.34 -0.79
C ASP A 31 -35.00 29.18 -0.62
N LEU A 32 -34.24 30.16 -1.13
CA LEU A 32 -32.84 30.41 -0.78
C LEU A 32 -32.81 31.62 0.15
N THR A 33 -32.52 31.40 1.42
CA THR A 33 -32.34 32.47 2.40
C THR A 33 -30.95 33.10 2.25
N PHE A 34 -30.92 34.37 1.87
CA PHE A 34 -29.72 35.22 1.90
C PHE A 34 -29.50 35.73 3.34
N ILE A 35 -28.37 35.39 3.96
CA ILE A 35 -27.91 36.08 5.18
C ILE A 35 -26.78 37.04 4.80
N LYS A 36 -27.05 38.34 4.88
CA LYS A 36 -26.10 39.43 4.63
C LYS A 36 -25.52 39.90 5.96
N GLY A 37 -24.26 39.55 6.24
CA GLY A 37 -23.46 40.13 7.32
C GLY A 37 -22.38 41.03 6.73
N ALA A 38 -22.34 42.30 7.13
CA ALA A 38 -21.33 43.27 6.70
C ALA A 38 -20.24 43.41 7.77
N THR A 39 -18.96 43.45 7.36
CA THR A 39 -17.85 43.98 8.14
C THR A 39 -16.83 44.62 7.19
N GLY A 40 -16.21 45.71 7.65
CA GLY A 40 -15.67 46.82 6.86
C GLY A 40 -14.56 46.53 5.85
N ALA A 41 -14.50 47.39 4.85
CA ALA A 41 -13.61 47.35 3.69
C ALA A 41 -12.16 47.78 4.01
N THR A 42 -11.20 47.10 3.39
CA THR A 42 -9.94 47.69 2.91
C THR A 42 -9.93 47.58 1.37
N PRO A 43 -9.44 48.59 0.63
CA PRO A 43 -9.66 48.66 -0.81
C PRO A 43 -8.53 47.92 -1.54
N ASN A 44 -8.82 46.72 -2.02
CA ASN A 44 -8.26 46.13 -3.24
C ASN A 44 -8.89 44.74 -3.42
N LEU A 45 -10.13 44.71 -3.88
CA LEU A 45 -10.76 43.47 -4.34
C LEU A 45 -11.22 43.66 -5.78
N SER A 46 -10.48 43.03 -6.69
CA SER A 46 -11.09 42.48 -7.91
C SER A 46 -12.17 41.51 -7.44
N LEU A 47 -13.44 41.82 -7.74
CA LEU A 47 -14.58 40.98 -7.44
C LEU A 47 -14.56 39.78 -8.39
N GLU A 48 -13.80 38.74 -8.05
CA GLU A 48 -13.97 37.43 -8.64
C GLU A 48 -15.12 36.70 -7.95
N THR A 49 -16.27 36.60 -8.63
CA THR A 49 -17.42 35.84 -8.16
C THR A 49 -17.08 34.35 -8.21
N SER A 50 -16.70 33.77 -7.07
CA SER A 50 -16.46 32.34 -6.94
C SER A 50 -17.75 31.59 -6.65
N ASN A 51 -18.24 30.81 -7.62
CA ASN A 51 -19.39 29.94 -7.44
C ASN A 51 -18.92 28.53 -7.03
N LYS A 52 -19.39 28.03 -5.88
CA LYS A 52 -19.13 26.66 -5.40
C LYS A 52 -20.29 25.75 -5.78
N VAL A 53 -19.99 24.65 -6.47
CA VAL A 53 -20.94 23.55 -6.69
C VAL A 53 -20.49 22.37 -5.85
N LEU A 54 -21.36 21.92 -4.95
CA LEU A 54 -21.15 20.72 -4.13
C LEU A 54 -21.74 19.52 -4.86
N ASN A 55 -20.88 18.58 -5.26
CA ASN A 55 -21.27 17.21 -5.60
C ASN A 55 -20.54 16.28 -4.64
N ASP A 56 -21.22 15.27 -4.11
CA ASP A 56 -20.94 14.49 -2.88
C ASP A 56 -19.57 13.80 -2.76
N LYS A 57 -18.62 14.04 -3.67
CA LYS A 57 -17.25 13.52 -3.55
C LYS A 57 -16.12 14.50 -3.87
N GLN A 58 -16.35 15.70 -4.44
CA GLN A 58 -15.27 16.66 -4.75
C GLN A 58 -15.78 18.11 -4.82
N ASN A 59 -14.99 19.04 -4.27
CA ASN A 59 -15.26 20.48 -4.30
C ASN A 59 -14.48 21.13 -5.45
N TRP A 60 -15.19 21.76 -6.40
CA TRP A 60 -14.59 22.45 -7.55
C TRP A 60 -14.82 23.95 -7.40
N ILE A 61 -13.76 24.73 -7.56
CA ILE A 61 -13.83 26.20 -7.60
C ILE A 61 -13.57 26.62 -9.04
N TYR A 62 -14.47 27.40 -9.61
CA TYR A 62 -14.34 27.96 -10.95
C TYR A 62 -14.25 29.47 -10.85
N HIS A 63 -13.42 30.06 -11.70
CA HIS A 63 -13.33 31.50 -11.86
C HIS A 63 -14.03 31.84 -13.18
N THR A 64 -14.88 32.86 -13.10
CA THR A 64 -15.58 33.41 -14.24
C THR A 64 -15.28 34.89 -14.31
N ASN A 65 -15.12 35.42 -15.53
CA ASN A 65 -15.00 36.86 -15.70
C ASN A 65 -16.37 37.55 -15.53
N SER A 66 -16.36 38.87 -15.35
CA SER A 66 -17.56 39.69 -15.13
C SER A 66 -18.66 39.56 -16.19
N ASN A 67 -18.35 38.94 -17.33
CA ASN A 67 -19.24 38.82 -18.49
C ASN A 67 -19.71 37.38 -18.70
N GLU A 68 -19.37 36.44 -17.79
CA GLU A 68 -19.78 35.02 -17.75
C GLU A 68 -19.47 34.19 -19.01
N ARG A 69 -18.65 34.70 -19.92
CA ARG A 69 -18.30 34.04 -21.19
C ARG A 69 -17.04 33.20 -21.14
N SER A 70 -16.29 33.23 -20.03
CA SER A 70 -15.10 32.42 -19.83
C SER A 70 -15.20 31.70 -18.50
N LEU A 71 -15.36 30.37 -18.56
CA LEU A 71 -15.27 29.50 -17.40
C LEU A 71 -13.85 28.91 -17.36
N ARG A 72 -13.14 29.14 -16.27
CA ARG A 72 -11.83 28.52 -16.02
C ARG A 72 -11.91 27.76 -14.71
N LEU A 73 -11.42 26.53 -14.71
CA LEU A 73 -11.19 25.82 -13.46
C LEU A 73 -10.12 26.61 -12.69
N ALA A 74 -10.35 26.92 -11.42
CA ALA A 74 -9.27 27.43 -10.58
C ALA A 74 -8.16 26.37 -10.61
N SER A 75 -6.95 26.74 -11.02
CA SER A 75 -5.79 25.84 -10.91
C SER A 75 -5.79 25.30 -9.50
N ALA A 76 -5.92 23.98 -9.36
CA ALA A 76 -5.87 23.31 -8.09
C ALA A 76 -4.48 23.54 -7.48
N ASN A 77 -4.32 24.64 -6.75
CA ASN A 77 -3.38 24.73 -5.66
C ASN A 77 -3.92 23.83 -4.56
N THR A 78 -3.97 22.52 -4.83
CA THR A 78 -3.90 21.53 -3.78
C THR A 78 -2.48 21.63 -3.25
N PRO A 79 -2.29 22.06 -1.99
CA PRO A 79 -1.09 21.66 -1.26
C PRO A 79 -1.03 20.15 -1.41
N SER A 80 0.13 19.63 -1.81
CA SER A 80 0.44 18.21 -1.98
C SER A 80 0.28 17.47 -0.65
N ASN A 81 -0.97 17.28 -0.23
CA ASN A 81 -1.36 16.42 0.86
C ASN A 81 -1.22 14.97 0.38
N ASN A 82 -0.01 14.44 0.52
CA ASN A 82 0.24 13.14 1.14
C ASN A 82 -0.79 12.04 0.82
N ARG A 83 -0.91 11.66 -0.46
CA ARG A 83 -1.60 10.44 -0.90
C ARG A 83 -0.95 9.85 -2.15
N SER A 84 0.13 9.09 -2.00
CA SER A 84 0.57 8.19 -3.08
C SER A 84 1.24 6.90 -2.60
N ASN A 85 0.70 6.25 -1.55
CA ASN A 85 0.97 4.82 -1.31
C ASN A 85 0.26 3.90 -2.32
N LYS A 86 -0.22 4.40 -3.46
CA LYS A 86 -0.98 3.64 -4.45
C LYS A 86 -0.50 3.93 -5.86
N LEU A 87 -0.07 2.87 -6.55
CA LEU A 87 0.31 2.91 -7.96
C LEU A 87 -0.87 3.33 -8.85
N PRO A 88 -0.72 4.33 -9.74
CA PRO A 88 -1.76 4.70 -10.69
C PRO A 88 -2.18 3.53 -11.57
N ALA A 89 -3.48 3.46 -11.89
CA ALA A 89 -4.03 2.37 -12.71
C ALA A 89 -3.41 2.34 -14.12
N SER A 90 -3.10 3.51 -14.70
CA SER A 90 -2.43 3.62 -15.99
C SER A 90 -1.05 2.95 -15.98
N VAL A 91 -0.24 3.25 -14.97
CA VAL A 91 1.09 2.65 -14.76
C VAL A 91 0.97 1.14 -14.54
N LYS A 92 0.07 0.72 -13.64
CA LYS A 92 -0.19 -0.70 -13.38
C LYS A 92 -0.55 -1.46 -14.66
N ASN A 93 -1.47 -0.93 -15.45
CA ASN A 93 -1.93 -1.58 -16.66
C ASN A 93 -0.83 -1.63 -17.74
N ALA A 94 -0.10 -0.52 -17.94
CA ALA A 94 1.00 -0.46 -18.89
C ALA A 94 2.11 -1.49 -18.56
N VAL A 95 2.50 -1.56 -17.28
CA VAL A 95 3.53 -2.49 -16.81
C VAL A 95 3.08 -3.95 -16.92
N LEU A 96 1.86 -4.28 -16.48
CA LEU A 96 1.35 -5.65 -16.60
C LEU A 96 1.18 -6.09 -18.05
N GLN A 97 0.77 -5.18 -18.94
CA GLN A 97 0.67 -5.46 -20.37
C GLN A 97 2.06 -5.69 -21.00
N ALA A 98 3.06 -4.88 -20.65
CA ALA A 98 4.43 -5.07 -21.10
C ALA A 98 5.00 -6.42 -20.62
N ALA A 99 4.81 -6.74 -19.33
CA ALA A 99 5.25 -8.01 -18.76
C ALA A 99 4.55 -9.23 -19.39
N SER A 100 3.24 -9.14 -19.65
CA SER A 100 2.48 -10.20 -20.31
C SER A 100 2.97 -10.49 -21.72
N LYS A 101 3.22 -9.44 -22.51
CA LYS A 101 3.80 -9.57 -23.87
C LYS A 101 5.18 -10.22 -23.83
N ARG A 102 6.04 -9.80 -22.90
CA ARG A 102 7.41 -10.32 -22.80
C ARG A 102 7.45 -11.78 -22.37
N LEU A 103 6.68 -12.15 -21.36
CA LEU A 103 6.69 -13.50 -20.79
C LEU A 103 5.80 -14.49 -21.56
N GLN A 104 4.97 -13.98 -22.47
CA GLN A 104 3.91 -14.75 -23.14
C GLN A 104 2.96 -15.44 -22.14
N GLN A 105 2.71 -14.77 -21.00
CA GLN A 105 1.84 -15.26 -19.93
C GLN A 105 0.60 -14.37 -19.81
N PRO A 106 -0.57 -14.91 -19.41
CA PRO A 106 -1.77 -14.12 -19.22
C PRO A 106 -1.59 -13.13 -18.05
N ILE A 107 -2.13 -11.91 -18.19
CA ILE A 107 -2.07 -10.87 -17.15
C ILE A 107 -2.60 -11.38 -15.80
N SER A 108 -3.54 -12.32 -15.81
CA SER A 108 -4.13 -12.93 -14.61
C SER A 108 -3.11 -13.67 -13.72
N GLN A 109 -1.99 -14.14 -14.29
CA GLN A 109 -0.91 -14.81 -13.56
C GLN A 109 0.16 -13.83 -13.05
N LEU A 110 0.19 -12.61 -13.58
CA LEU A 110 1.14 -11.58 -13.20
C LEU A 110 0.67 -10.85 -11.95
N ARG A 111 1.61 -10.44 -11.12
CA ARG A 111 1.35 -9.65 -9.91
C ARG A 111 2.36 -8.52 -9.81
N ILE A 112 1.87 -7.31 -9.54
CA ILE A 112 2.76 -6.24 -9.07
C ILE A 112 3.06 -6.55 -7.61
N ILE A 113 4.32 -6.83 -7.33
CA ILE A 113 4.79 -7.20 -5.99
C ILE A 113 5.41 -6.01 -5.26
N GLU A 114 5.83 -4.99 -5.99
CA GLU A 114 6.43 -3.77 -5.44
C GLU A 114 6.26 -2.61 -6.42
N PHE A 115 6.13 -1.41 -5.88
CA PHE A 115 6.32 -0.18 -6.64
C PHE A 115 6.85 0.93 -5.74
N GLN A 116 7.67 1.80 -6.31
CA GLN A 116 8.23 2.97 -5.63
C GLN A 116 8.21 4.15 -6.59
N GLN A 117 7.81 5.31 -6.08
CA GLN A 117 7.93 6.55 -6.83
C GLN A 117 9.39 7.01 -6.82
N GLN A 118 9.96 7.30 -7.98
CA GLN A 118 11.36 7.70 -8.14
C GLN A 118 11.48 8.78 -9.22
N THR A 119 12.46 9.65 -9.07
CA THR A 119 12.84 10.62 -10.11
C THR A 119 14.08 10.10 -10.81
N TRP A 120 13.98 9.90 -12.12
CA TRP A 120 15.07 9.44 -12.98
C TRP A 120 15.96 10.61 -13.39
N LYS A 121 17.26 10.35 -13.59
CA LYS A 121 18.24 11.38 -13.97
C LYS A 121 18.25 11.76 -15.44
N ASP A 122 17.59 10.96 -16.28
CA ASP A 122 17.54 11.16 -17.73
C ASP A 122 16.19 10.75 -18.35
N GLY A 123 16.01 11.15 -19.61
CA GLY A 123 14.83 10.82 -20.43
C GLY A 123 14.68 9.33 -20.77
N CYS A 124 15.70 8.51 -20.54
CA CYS A 124 15.66 7.07 -20.71
C CYS A 124 15.38 6.34 -19.40
N LEU A 125 14.96 7.06 -18.35
CA LEU A 125 14.61 6.48 -17.07
C LEU A 125 15.80 5.73 -16.43
N GLU A 126 17.03 6.22 -16.65
CA GLU A 126 18.31 5.60 -16.24
C GLU A 126 18.59 4.25 -16.91
N LEU A 127 17.90 3.94 -18.02
CA LEU A 127 17.99 2.70 -18.79
C LEU A 127 18.28 2.99 -20.27
N ALA A 128 19.35 3.74 -20.51
CA ALA A 128 19.87 4.00 -21.85
C ALA A 128 20.36 2.69 -22.50
N ASN A 129 20.08 2.50 -23.79
CA ASN A 129 20.74 1.46 -24.57
C ASN A 129 22.18 1.88 -24.92
N ALA A 130 23.03 0.92 -25.31
CA ALA A 130 24.45 1.13 -25.55
C ALA A 130 24.77 2.31 -26.49
N ASP A 131 23.89 2.57 -27.48
CA ASP A 131 24.06 3.62 -28.49
C ASP A 131 22.96 4.69 -28.43
N GLU A 132 22.25 4.83 -27.30
CA GLU A 132 21.14 5.76 -27.16
C GLU A 132 21.53 7.03 -26.41
N PHE A 133 21.29 8.18 -27.04
CA PHE A 133 21.44 9.48 -26.39
C PHE A 133 20.15 9.86 -25.65
N CYS A 134 20.27 10.00 -24.34
CA CYS A 134 19.17 10.36 -23.45
C CYS A 134 19.25 11.83 -23.07
N THR A 135 18.10 12.50 -22.93
CA THR A 135 18.06 13.87 -22.42
C THR A 135 18.49 13.89 -20.96
N GLN A 136 19.20 14.93 -20.53
CA GLN A 136 19.64 15.11 -19.13
C GLN A 136 18.53 15.71 -18.25
N ALA A 137 17.27 15.46 -18.59
CA ALA A 137 16.12 15.99 -17.87
C ALA A 137 15.72 15.04 -16.73
N LEU A 138 15.42 15.59 -15.56
CA LEU A 138 14.86 14.82 -14.46
C LEU A 138 13.43 14.39 -14.81
N VAL A 139 13.14 13.09 -14.73
CA VAL A 139 11.83 12.53 -15.08
C VAL A 139 11.18 11.89 -13.84
N PRO A 140 10.11 12.48 -13.28
CA PRO A 140 9.33 11.82 -12.24
C PRO A 140 8.64 10.56 -12.76
N GLY A 141 8.65 9.50 -11.97
CA GLY A 141 8.20 8.20 -12.42
C GLY A 141 8.06 7.14 -11.34
N TRP A 142 7.97 5.89 -11.79
CA TRP A 142 7.73 4.73 -10.95
C TRP A 142 8.69 3.60 -11.29
N ARG A 143 9.35 3.04 -10.28
CA ARG A 143 9.94 1.70 -10.34
C ARG A 143 8.85 0.70 -9.99
N VAL A 144 8.58 -0.28 -10.84
CA VAL A 144 7.52 -1.26 -10.64
C VAL A 144 8.07 -2.66 -10.85
N VAL A 145 7.90 -3.53 -9.85
CA VAL A 145 8.35 -4.92 -9.92
C VAL A 145 7.16 -5.83 -10.16
N VAL A 146 7.22 -6.59 -11.24
CA VAL A 146 6.24 -7.62 -11.61
C VAL A 146 6.82 -8.98 -11.26
N GLY A 147 6.13 -9.74 -10.44
CA GLY A 147 6.46 -11.12 -10.12
C GLY A 147 5.61 -12.11 -10.92
N ILE A 148 6.24 -13.20 -11.33
CA ILE A 148 5.60 -14.44 -11.81
C ILE A 148 6.42 -15.65 -11.39
N ASN A 149 5.83 -16.54 -10.59
CA ASN A 149 6.52 -17.71 -10.03
C ASN A 149 7.85 -17.32 -9.34
N GLU A 150 8.99 -17.76 -9.87
CA GLU A 150 10.36 -17.47 -9.37
C GLU A 150 11.08 -16.38 -10.19
N GLN A 151 10.38 -15.72 -11.12
CA GLN A 151 10.91 -14.67 -11.99
C GLN A 151 10.34 -13.31 -11.61
N THR A 152 11.19 -12.29 -11.72
CA THR A 152 10.78 -10.89 -11.55
C THR A 152 11.23 -10.04 -12.71
N LEU A 153 10.37 -9.12 -13.12
CA LEU A 153 10.68 -8.07 -14.07
C LEU A 153 10.59 -6.72 -13.38
N VAL A 154 11.65 -5.93 -13.47
CA VAL A 154 11.74 -4.58 -12.92
C VAL A 154 11.56 -3.58 -14.06
N TYR A 155 10.48 -2.82 -14.01
CA TYR A 155 10.18 -1.76 -14.98
C TYR A 155 10.39 -0.38 -14.37
N HIS A 156 10.96 0.54 -15.16
CA HIS A 156 10.96 1.96 -14.86
C HIS A 156 9.92 2.63 -15.76
N THR A 157 9.09 3.51 -15.22
CA THR A 157 8.08 4.25 -15.98
C THR A 157 8.16 5.73 -15.66
N ASN A 158 7.63 6.59 -16.54
CA ASN A 158 7.30 7.97 -16.17
C ASN A 158 6.02 8.01 -15.31
N GLN A 159 5.63 9.21 -14.85
CA GLN A 159 4.51 9.41 -13.93
C GLN A 159 3.18 8.81 -14.40
N THR A 160 2.94 8.77 -15.72
CA THR A 160 1.69 8.33 -16.33
C THR A 160 1.72 6.88 -16.80
N GLY A 161 2.90 6.29 -16.97
CA GLY A 161 3.10 4.98 -17.59
C GLY A 161 3.15 5.02 -19.12
N SER A 162 3.20 6.20 -19.75
CA SER A 162 3.29 6.35 -21.21
C SER A 162 4.68 6.05 -21.76
N ALA A 163 5.71 6.22 -20.94
CA ALA A 163 7.07 5.74 -21.22
C ALA A 163 7.40 4.67 -20.17
N LEU A 164 7.81 3.48 -20.61
CA LEU A 164 8.21 2.39 -19.75
C LEU A 164 9.42 1.65 -20.35
N ARG A 165 10.35 1.22 -19.51
CA ARG A 165 11.53 0.45 -19.90
C ARG A 165 11.77 -0.68 -18.92
N LEU A 166 12.24 -1.81 -19.45
CA LEU A 166 12.64 -2.94 -18.63
C LEU A 166 14.09 -2.75 -18.19
N ASN A 167 14.33 -2.87 -16.90
CA ASN A 167 15.67 -2.98 -16.37
C ASN A 167 16.13 -4.43 -16.53
N GLU A 168 16.74 -4.75 -17.67
CA GLU A 168 17.19 -6.11 -18.00
C GLU A 168 18.17 -6.64 -16.94
N LYS A 169 19.08 -5.82 -16.43
CA LYS A 169 20.03 -6.23 -15.38
C LYS A 169 19.33 -6.61 -14.08
N ALA A 170 18.36 -5.82 -13.63
CA ALA A 170 17.60 -6.11 -12.42
C ALA A 170 16.54 -7.22 -12.60
N SER A 171 16.16 -7.51 -13.84
CA SER A 171 15.17 -8.55 -14.19
C SER A 171 15.79 -9.91 -14.54
N SER A 172 17.03 -9.91 -15.02
CA SER A 172 17.83 -11.08 -15.35
C SER A 172 18.58 -11.66 -14.16
N THR A 173 18.34 -11.14 -12.96
CA THR A 173 18.75 -11.82 -11.72
C THR A 173 17.57 -12.72 -11.30
N PRO A 174 17.50 -14.00 -11.73
CA PRO A 174 16.78 -14.96 -10.93
C PRO A 174 17.34 -14.86 -9.51
N LEU A 175 16.51 -15.06 -8.49
CA LEU A 175 16.94 -15.20 -7.10
C LEU A 175 17.82 -16.45 -6.98
N THR A 176 19.00 -16.38 -7.57
CA THR A 176 20.03 -17.39 -7.53
C THR A 176 20.60 -17.29 -6.14
N PRO A 177 20.37 -18.31 -5.31
CA PRO A 177 20.87 -18.26 -3.96
C PRO A 177 22.40 -18.26 -4.03
N VAL A 178 23.02 -17.32 -3.34
CA VAL A 178 24.48 -17.25 -3.17
C VAL A 178 24.83 -17.86 -1.82
N GLN A 179 25.96 -18.55 -1.72
CA GLN A 179 26.44 -19.05 -0.43
C GLN A 179 26.83 -17.89 0.48
N ILE A 180 26.35 -17.90 1.73
CA ILE A 180 26.79 -16.96 2.76
C ILE A 180 28.23 -17.35 3.15
N PRO A 181 29.20 -16.45 3.01
CA PRO A 181 30.57 -16.70 3.50
C PRO A 181 30.56 -17.06 4.98
N VAL A 182 31.40 -18.01 5.39
CA VAL A 182 31.46 -18.47 6.80
C VAL A 182 31.73 -17.31 7.76
N SER A 183 32.52 -16.32 7.34
CA SER A 183 32.80 -15.11 8.12
C SER A 183 31.59 -14.19 8.32
N GLN A 184 30.54 -14.33 7.50
CA GLN A 184 29.31 -13.55 7.56
C GLN A 184 28.15 -14.34 8.20
N LEU A 185 28.38 -15.61 8.57
CA LEU A 185 27.37 -16.37 9.29
C LEU A 185 27.24 -15.85 10.73
N PRO A 186 26.01 -15.73 11.25
CA PRO A 186 25.81 -15.42 12.65
C PRO A 186 26.30 -16.60 13.53
N PRO A 187 26.61 -16.36 14.81
CA PRO A 187 27.03 -17.42 15.73
C PRO A 187 26.01 -18.57 15.79
N PRO A 188 26.42 -19.81 16.06
CA PRO A 188 25.50 -20.92 16.29
C PRO A 188 24.43 -20.57 17.35
N LEU A 189 23.28 -21.23 17.29
CA LEU A 189 22.22 -21.03 18.28
C LEU A 189 22.66 -21.60 19.65
N ASP A 190 22.34 -20.88 20.72
CA ASP A 190 22.49 -21.39 22.08
C ASP A 190 21.61 -22.62 22.34
N GLN A 191 21.98 -23.44 23.33
CA GLN A 191 21.36 -24.73 23.63
C GLN A 191 19.82 -24.69 23.81
N TYR A 192 19.27 -23.56 24.24
CA TYR A 192 17.84 -23.38 24.52
C TYR A 192 17.08 -22.61 23.42
N VAL A 193 17.78 -22.10 22.41
CA VAL A 193 17.18 -21.35 21.30
C VAL A 193 16.80 -22.33 20.18
N VAL A 194 15.55 -22.29 19.75
CA VAL A 194 15.06 -23.12 18.63
C VAL A 194 15.16 -22.39 17.30
N PHE A 195 15.09 -21.07 17.32
CA PHE A 195 15.08 -20.25 16.12
C PHE A 195 15.50 -18.82 16.44
N ARG A 196 16.19 -18.19 15.50
CA ARG A 196 16.60 -16.79 15.58
C ARG A 196 16.30 -16.08 14.27
N GLU A 197 15.77 -14.88 14.36
CA GLU A 197 15.74 -13.89 13.28
C GLU A 197 16.63 -12.71 13.65
N ILE A 198 17.52 -12.30 12.74
CA ILE A 198 18.18 -11.00 12.78
C ILE A 198 17.63 -10.17 11.63
N SER A 199 16.95 -9.07 11.94
CA SER A 199 16.43 -8.12 10.97
C SER A 199 17.24 -6.83 11.04
N GLY A 200 17.76 -6.34 9.92
CA GLY A 200 18.56 -5.11 9.89
C GLY A 200 18.47 -4.37 8.57
N GLY A 201 18.75 -3.06 8.60
CA GLY A 201 18.70 -2.18 7.44
C GLY A 201 17.50 -1.24 7.46
N GLY A 202 16.95 -0.94 6.28
CA GLY A 202 15.95 0.10 6.09
C GLY A 202 16.48 1.52 6.35
N ILE A 203 15.62 2.52 6.16
CA ILE A 203 15.95 3.94 6.37
C ILE A 203 16.42 4.28 7.79
N THR A 204 16.08 3.45 8.77
CA THR A 204 16.46 3.68 10.17
C THR A 204 17.81 3.06 10.52
N GLY A 205 18.32 2.13 9.71
CA GLY A 205 19.56 1.41 9.97
C GLY A 205 19.57 0.61 11.28
N ARG A 206 18.39 0.30 11.85
CA ARG A 206 18.29 -0.41 13.13
C ARG A 206 18.36 -1.91 12.91
N THR A 207 19.11 -2.60 13.76
CA THR A 207 19.20 -4.05 13.78
C THR A 207 18.53 -4.60 15.03
N TYR A 208 17.69 -5.62 14.85
CA TYR A 208 17.04 -6.34 15.92
C TYR A 208 17.33 -7.82 15.80
N GLU A 209 17.49 -8.47 16.93
CA GLU A 209 17.53 -9.91 17.05
C GLU A 209 16.29 -10.37 17.80
N THR A 210 15.60 -11.37 17.26
CA THR A 210 14.47 -12.04 17.89
C THR A 210 14.79 -13.52 18.01
N VAL A 211 14.86 -14.04 19.24
CA VAL A 211 15.09 -15.45 19.53
C VAL A 211 13.83 -16.09 20.09
N LEU A 212 13.55 -17.32 19.64
CA LEU A 212 12.52 -18.19 20.20
C LEU A 212 13.21 -19.28 21.03
N LEU A 213 12.80 -19.39 22.29
CA LEU A 213 13.29 -20.41 23.22
C LEU A 213 12.38 -21.64 23.21
N LYS A 214 12.94 -22.79 23.63
CA LYS A 214 12.20 -24.07 23.77
C LYS A 214 10.97 -23.99 24.67
N ASP A 215 10.97 -23.10 25.67
CA ASP A 215 9.86 -22.89 26.61
C ASP A 215 8.77 -21.94 26.08
N GLY A 216 8.95 -21.39 24.88
CA GLY A 216 8.02 -20.47 24.25
C GLY A 216 8.26 -18.99 24.52
N GLN A 217 9.35 -18.61 25.19
CA GLN A 217 9.74 -17.20 25.25
C GLN A 217 10.22 -16.70 23.89
N LEU A 218 9.69 -15.55 23.49
CA LEU A 218 10.14 -14.75 22.35
C LEU A 218 10.80 -13.50 22.89
N ILE A 219 12.13 -13.43 22.76
CA ILE A 219 12.92 -12.31 23.24
C ILE A 219 13.38 -11.53 22.02
N ARG A 220 13.04 -10.25 21.96
CA ARG A 220 13.53 -9.33 20.94
C ARG A 220 14.38 -8.25 21.59
N VAL A 221 15.59 -8.07 21.07
CA VAL A 221 16.54 -7.04 21.51
C VAL A 221 17.00 -6.21 20.31
N ARG A 222 17.35 -4.95 20.56
CA ARG A 222 18.05 -4.12 19.58
C ARG A 222 19.54 -4.41 19.71
N ILE A 223 20.24 -4.57 18.59
CA ILE A 223 21.69 -4.79 18.58
C ILE A 223 22.38 -3.43 18.40
N GLY A 224 23.42 -3.19 19.20
CA GLY A 224 24.32 -2.04 19.05
C GLY A 224 23.97 -0.81 19.89
N ASP A 225 22.97 -0.88 20.76
CA ASP A 225 22.76 0.08 21.84
C ASP A 225 23.33 -0.47 23.16
N ALA A 226 24.15 0.31 23.86
CA ALA A 226 24.88 -0.14 25.05
C ALA A 226 23.99 -0.53 26.27
N ASN A 227 22.65 -0.39 26.14
CA ASN A 227 21.69 -0.48 27.24
C ASN A 227 20.51 -1.44 26.99
N ASP A 228 20.52 -2.28 25.95
CA ASP A 228 19.39 -3.17 25.60
C ASP A 228 18.03 -2.44 25.61
N SER A 229 18.02 -1.19 25.15
CA SER A 229 16.98 -0.19 25.47
C SER A 229 15.59 -0.56 24.96
N GLU A 230 15.52 -1.47 23.98
CA GLU A 230 14.29 -1.92 23.34
C GLU A 230 14.05 -3.44 23.52
N ARG A 231 14.51 -4.00 24.64
CA ARG A 231 14.24 -5.41 24.98
C ARG A 231 12.75 -5.63 25.23
N SER A 232 12.18 -6.61 24.54
CA SER A 232 10.81 -7.09 24.77
C SER A 232 10.80 -8.60 24.92
N VAL A 233 10.00 -9.08 25.87
CA VAL A 233 9.76 -10.51 26.08
C VAL A 233 8.28 -10.76 25.89
N ARG A 234 7.94 -11.68 24.99
CA ARG A 234 6.60 -12.18 24.75
C ARG A 234 6.62 -13.69 24.90
N ARG A 235 5.44 -14.31 24.97
CA ARG A 235 5.30 -15.75 25.12
C ARG A 235 4.32 -16.35 24.13
N VAL A 236 4.68 -17.53 23.65
CA VAL A 236 3.80 -18.49 22.96
C VAL A 236 3.73 -19.78 23.76
N SER A 237 2.72 -20.60 23.52
CA SER A 237 2.64 -21.92 24.15
C SER A 237 3.71 -22.86 23.58
N VAL A 238 4.17 -23.81 24.40
CA VAL A 238 5.08 -24.88 23.97
C VAL A 238 4.50 -25.67 22.79
N GLN A 239 3.17 -25.82 22.73
CA GLN A 239 2.49 -26.46 21.58
C GLN A 239 2.70 -25.67 20.28
N GLN A 240 2.60 -24.33 20.33
CA GLN A 240 2.88 -23.48 19.17
C GLN A 240 4.36 -23.56 18.75
N VAL A 241 5.29 -23.64 19.70
CA VAL A 241 6.71 -23.88 19.40
C VAL A 241 6.89 -25.19 18.64
N GLN A 242 6.30 -26.28 19.11
CA GLN A 242 6.37 -27.59 18.45
C GLN A 242 5.73 -27.55 17.05
N GLN A 243 4.60 -26.86 16.89
CA GLN A 243 3.94 -26.69 15.59
C GLN A 243 4.82 -25.90 14.61
N PHE A 244 5.51 -24.87 15.10
CA PHE A 244 6.46 -24.10 14.31
C PHE A 244 7.65 -24.95 13.86
N VAL A 245 8.27 -25.71 14.76
CA VAL A 245 9.38 -26.63 14.42
C VAL A 245 8.95 -27.64 13.34
N ARG A 246 7.78 -28.28 13.49
CA ARG A 246 7.23 -29.17 12.45
C ARG A 246 6.99 -28.46 11.12
N SER A 247 6.65 -27.18 11.16
CA SER A 247 6.44 -26.38 9.94
C SER A 247 7.76 -26.12 9.21
N LEU A 248 8.87 -25.93 9.94
CA LEU A 248 10.22 -25.83 9.36
C LEU A 248 10.64 -27.15 8.68
N GLU A 249 10.38 -28.29 9.31
CA GLU A 249 10.65 -29.62 8.75
C GLU A 249 9.86 -29.86 7.45
N ARG A 250 8.55 -29.58 7.47
CA ARG A 250 7.67 -29.68 6.28
C ARG A 250 8.12 -28.76 5.15
N SER A 251 8.61 -27.57 5.52
CA SER A 251 9.18 -26.60 4.59
C SER A 251 10.57 -26.99 4.09
N LYS A 252 11.15 -28.10 4.57
CA LYS A 252 12.50 -28.56 4.22
C LYS A 252 13.54 -27.45 4.40
N PHE A 253 13.47 -26.73 5.53
CA PHE A 253 14.30 -25.55 5.79
C PHE A 253 15.81 -25.82 5.66
N SER A 254 16.25 -27.04 5.98
CA SER A 254 17.64 -27.50 5.80
C SER A 254 18.18 -27.35 4.37
N LYS A 255 17.31 -27.34 3.35
CA LYS A 255 17.71 -27.09 1.95
C LYS A 255 18.25 -25.68 1.72
N PHE A 256 17.96 -24.74 2.61
CA PHE A 256 18.38 -23.35 2.51
C PHE A 256 19.61 -23.03 3.36
N LYS A 257 20.29 -24.08 3.85
CA LYS A 257 21.48 -23.95 4.68
C LYS A 257 22.54 -23.11 3.99
N ASN A 258 22.91 -22.02 4.66
CA ASN A 258 23.92 -21.04 4.28
C ASN A 258 23.64 -20.37 2.93
N LEU A 259 22.37 -20.19 2.58
CA LEU A 259 21.97 -19.49 1.35
C LEU A 259 21.52 -18.06 1.64
N SER A 260 21.96 -17.12 0.80
CA SER A 260 21.46 -15.75 0.75
C SER A 260 20.71 -15.54 -0.56
N TYR A 261 19.54 -14.92 -0.46
CA TYR A 261 18.74 -14.42 -1.57
C TYR A 261 18.96 -12.90 -1.64
N PRO A 262 19.93 -12.43 -2.46
CA PRO A 262 20.30 -11.02 -2.50
C PRO A 262 19.16 -10.16 -3.04
N ALA A 263 19.17 -8.88 -2.67
CA ALA A 263 18.23 -7.92 -3.26
C ALA A 263 18.57 -7.72 -4.75
N PRO A 264 17.57 -7.41 -5.59
CA PRO A 264 17.81 -7.04 -6.98
C PRO A 264 18.81 -5.89 -7.09
N SER A 265 19.58 -5.88 -8.18
CA SER A 265 20.54 -4.79 -8.44
C SER A 265 19.85 -3.43 -8.42
N GLY A 266 20.44 -2.46 -7.71
CA GLY A 266 19.91 -1.09 -7.58
C GLY A 266 18.82 -0.91 -6.51
N SER A 267 18.51 -1.96 -5.73
CA SER A 267 17.68 -1.82 -4.53
C SER A 267 18.45 -1.07 -3.43
N ALA A 268 17.77 -0.11 -2.79
CA ALA A 268 18.25 0.61 -1.61
C ALA A 268 17.21 0.48 -0.47
N ASP A 269 17.62 0.82 0.75
CA ASP A 269 16.75 0.94 1.93
C ASP A 269 15.88 -0.29 2.27
N PHE A 270 16.28 -1.48 1.83
CA PHE A 270 15.58 -2.72 2.15
C PHE A 270 15.95 -3.26 3.53
N ILE A 271 15.06 -4.04 4.10
CA ILE A 271 15.33 -4.78 5.34
C ILE A 271 15.82 -6.18 4.97
N THR A 272 16.98 -6.54 5.50
CA THR A 272 17.52 -7.89 5.41
C THR A 272 17.10 -8.70 6.63
N TYR A 273 16.66 -9.93 6.40
CA TYR A 273 16.26 -10.91 7.40
C TYR A 273 17.20 -12.10 7.31
N THR A 274 17.83 -12.44 8.43
CA THR A 274 18.69 -13.63 8.57
C THR A 274 18.01 -14.58 9.54
N LEU A 275 17.54 -15.72 9.03
CA LEU A 275 16.86 -16.74 9.80
C LEU A 275 17.82 -17.89 10.09
N THR A 276 18.01 -18.22 11.36
CA THR A 276 18.83 -19.36 11.79
C THR A 276 17.95 -20.37 12.53
N SER A 277 18.04 -21.63 12.11
CA SER A 277 17.57 -22.80 12.87
C SER A 277 18.75 -23.72 13.15
N LEU A 278 18.52 -24.83 13.87
CA LEU A 278 19.53 -25.88 14.07
C LEU A 278 20.04 -26.48 12.75
N GLU A 279 19.23 -26.45 11.69
CA GLU A 279 19.54 -27.02 10.39
C GLU A 279 20.41 -26.11 9.50
N GLY A 280 20.44 -24.80 9.79
CA GLY A 280 21.19 -23.84 9.00
C GLY A 280 20.66 -22.41 9.06
N THR A 281 21.37 -21.52 8.36
CA THR A 281 21.03 -20.10 8.23
C THR A 281 20.62 -19.77 6.80
N VAL A 282 19.56 -18.98 6.63
CA VAL A 282 19.16 -18.41 5.34
C VAL A 282 18.97 -16.91 5.47
N GLN A 283 19.35 -16.15 4.45
CA GLN A 283 19.20 -14.71 4.40
C GLN A 283 18.30 -14.31 3.22
N TYR A 284 17.41 -13.36 3.43
CA TYR A 284 16.59 -12.75 2.38
C TYR A 284 16.28 -11.29 2.71
N ASN A 285 15.61 -10.60 1.80
CA ASN A 285 15.18 -9.21 1.96
C ASN A 285 13.67 -9.05 1.75
N ASP A 286 13.08 -8.00 2.31
CA ASP A 286 11.65 -7.68 2.14
C ASP A 286 11.23 -7.54 0.68
N ILE A 287 12.06 -6.95 -0.17
CA ILE A 287 11.85 -6.83 -1.63
C ILE A 287 11.64 -8.20 -2.28
N SER A 288 12.48 -9.18 -1.94
CA SER A 288 12.52 -10.50 -2.57
C SER A 288 11.54 -11.49 -1.94
N ARG A 289 10.87 -11.14 -0.83
CA ARG A 289 10.07 -12.04 0.01
C ARG A 289 9.04 -12.86 -0.78
N ASN A 290 8.37 -12.24 -1.75
CA ASN A 290 7.31 -12.89 -2.52
C ASN A 290 7.82 -13.86 -3.60
N ASN A 291 9.12 -13.80 -3.92
CA ASN A 291 9.73 -14.59 -4.98
C ASN A 291 10.68 -15.66 -4.44
N LEU A 292 10.83 -15.75 -3.12
CA LEU A 292 11.57 -16.84 -2.47
C LEU A 292 10.98 -18.20 -2.88
N PRO A 293 11.75 -19.30 -2.82
CA PRO A 293 11.20 -20.63 -3.05
C PRO A 293 9.98 -20.89 -2.16
N LYS A 294 8.93 -21.53 -2.70
CA LYS A 294 7.64 -21.72 -1.99
C LYS A 294 7.79 -22.33 -0.59
N ASN A 295 8.72 -23.25 -0.46
CA ASN A 295 9.10 -23.86 0.81
C ASN A 295 9.65 -22.84 1.81
N LEU A 296 10.53 -21.94 1.38
CA LEU A 296 11.04 -20.86 2.24
C LEU A 296 9.95 -19.85 2.59
N GLN A 297 9.06 -19.51 1.64
CA GLN A 297 7.90 -18.66 1.93
C GLN A 297 7.00 -19.26 3.02
N ALA A 298 6.79 -20.58 3.01
CA ALA A 298 6.02 -21.27 4.03
C ALA A 298 6.68 -21.19 5.42
N ALA A 299 8.00 -21.35 5.50
CA ALA A 299 8.75 -21.18 6.75
C ALA A 299 8.66 -19.74 7.28
N VAL A 300 8.87 -18.75 6.43
CA VAL A 300 8.75 -17.32 6.77
C VAL A 300 7.33 -16.99 7.24
N LYS A 301 6.31 -17.53 6.58
CA LYS A 301 4.92 -17.34 6.99
C LYS A 301 4.66 -17.94 8.38
N ALA A 302 5.07 -19.18 8.61
CA ALA A 302 4.89 -19.85 9.89
C ALA A 302 5.57 -19.08 11.05
N TRP A 303 6.74 -18.52 10.80
CA TRP A 303 7.45 -17.68 11.76
C TRP A 303 6.70 -16.38 12.07
N ASN A 304 6.22 -15.66 11.04
CA ASN A 304 5.45 -14.43 11.22
C ASN A 304 4.12 -14.68 11.96
N ASP A 305 3.41 -15.77 11.62
CA ASP A 305 2.17 -16.17 12.30
C ASP A 305 2.44 -16.46 13.80
N LEU A 306 3.56 -17.12 14.11
CA LEU A 306 3.97 -17.40 15.49
C LEU A 306 4.21 -16.12 16.28
N ILE A 307 5.02 -15.20 15.75
CA ILE A 307 5.30 -13.90 16.40
C ILE A 307 4.01 -13.10 16.61
N ALA A 308 3.11 -13.10 15.63
CA ALA A 308 1.84 -12.39 15.72
C ALA A 308 0.91 -12.96 16.80
N SER A 309 1.01 -14.26 17.09
CA SER A 309 0.24 -14.92 18.15
C SER A 309 0.78 -14.71 19.57
N ALA A 310 2.00 -14.18 19.70
CA ALA A 310 2.70 -14.04 20.96
C ALA A 310 2.08 -12.94 21.85
N LYS A 311 1.87 -13.26 23.13
CA LYS A 311 1.29 -12.35 24.11
C LYS A 311 2.39 -11.77 25.00
N SER A 312 2.21 -10.52 25.45
CA SER A 312 3.04 -9.88 26.48
C SER A 312 2.85 -10.58 27.82
#